data_AF-A0A4V2R1G7-F1
#
_entry.id   AF-A0A4V2R1G7-F1
#
_cell.length_a   1.000
_cell.length_b   1.000
_cell.length_c   1.000
_cell.angle_alpha   90.00
_cell.angle_beta   90.00
_cell.angle_gamma   90.00
#
_symmetry.space_group_name_H-M   'P 1'
#
loop_
_entity.id
_entity.type
_entity.pdbx_description
1 polymer ?
#
loop_
_entity_poly.entity_id
_entity_poly.type
_entity_poly.pdbx_seq_one_letter_code
_entity_poly.pdbx_strand_id
1 'polypeptide(L)' 'MKIRMLFTFLILATVTSTAIARNYPCSGKKGGVSHCEGTKYVCKDKSYSASKYPCQ' A
#
# COMPACT_ATOMS: atom_id res chain seq x y z
N MET A 1 -16.52 38.17 -1.27
CA MET A 1 -16.08 37.07 -0.36
C MET A 1 -16.71 35.73 -0.70
N LYS A 2 -18.01 35.66 -1.05
CA LYS A 2 -18.71 34.40 -1.44
C LYS A 2 -18.12 33.67 -2.66
N ILE A 3 -17.74 34.41 -3.72
CA ILE A 3 -17.14 33.84 -4.96
C ILE A 3 -15.73 33.27 -4.74
N ARG A 4 -14.94 33.89 -3.86
CA ARG A 4 -13.60 33.40 -3.48
C ARG A 4 -13.69 32.05 -2.78
N MET A 5 -14.65 31.91 -1.85
CA MET A 5 -14.95 30.64 -1.16
C MET A 5 -15.40 29.55 -2.13
N LEU A 6 -16.27 29.89 -3.10
CA LEU A 6 -16.73 28.97 -4.14
C LEU A 6 -15.58 28.43 -5.00
N PHE A 7 -14.64 29.30 -5.39
CA PHE A 7 -13.43 28.88 -6.11
C PHE A 7 -12.51 27.99 -5.28
N THR A 8 -12.35 28.27 -3.98
CA THR A 8 -11.52 27.43 -3.09
C THR A 8 -12.13 26.02 -2.95
N PHE A 9 -13.45 25.93 -2.86
CA PHE A 9 -14.16 24.65 -2.76
C PHE A 9 -14.05 23.83 -4.05
N LEU A 10 -14.12 24.49 -5.21
CA LEU A 10 -14.00 23.84 -6.51
C LEU A 10 -12.59 23.25 -6.74
N ILE A 11 -11.54 23.92 -6.28
CA ILE A 11 -10.15 23.43 -6.37
C ILE A 11 -9.92 22.22 -5.48
N LEU A 12 -10.55 22.17 -4.30
CA LEU A 12 -10.39 21.04 -3.37
C LEU A 12 -11.13 19.77 -3.85
N ALA A 13 -12.16 19.92 -4.68
CA ALA A 13 -12.94 18.80 -5.22
C ALA A 13 -12.19 17.99 -6.29
N THR A 14 -11.12 18.52 -6.90
CA THR A 14 -10.41 17.85 -8.02
C THR A 14 -9.22 17.01 -7.59
N VAL A 15 -8.79 17.08 -6.33
CA VAL A 15 -7.67 16.27 -5.80
C VAL A 15 -8.16 14.92 -5.30
N THR A 16 -8.49 14.01 -6.21
CA THR A 16 -8.70 12.59 -5.89
C THR A 16 -7.47 11.79 -6.32
N SER A 17 -6.73 11.26 -5.34
CA SER A 17 -5.59 10.37 -5.58
C SER A 17 -6.07 8.92 -5.66
N THR A 18 -5.80 8.23 -6.76
CA THR A 18 -6.10 6.80 -6.89
C THR A 18 -5.07 5.98 -6.09
N ALA A 19 -5.50 5.39 -4.97
CA ALA A 19 -4.66 4.50 -4.18
C ALA A 19 -4.66 3.09 -4.80
N ILE A 20 -3.53 2.66 -5.36
CA ILE A 20 -3.38 1.29 -5.86
C ILE A 20 -2.97 0.39 -4.69
N ALA A 21 -3.94 -0.34 -4.13
CA ALA A 21 -3.66 -1.39 -3.16
C ALA A 21 -3.20 -2.66 -3.90
N ARG A 22 -1.89 -2.94 -3.90
CA ARG A 22 -1.36 -4.24 -4.36
C ARG A 22 -1.13 -5.14 -3.15
N ASN A 23 -1.62 -6.37 -3.21
CA ASN A 23 -1.34 -7.39 -2.19
C ASN A 23 0.07 -7.94 -2.39
N TYR A 24 1.06 -7.24 -1.86
CA TYR A 24 2.42 -7.75 -1.76
C TYR A 24 2.52 -8.80 -0.64
N PRO A 25 3.31 -9.87 -0.83
CA PRO A 25 3.42 -10.94 0.16
C PRO A 25 3.85 -10.43 1.54
N CYS A 26 4.73 -9.45 1.63
CA CYS A 26 5.03 -8.73 2.86
C CYS A 26 4.51 -7.29 2.76
N SER A 27 3.72 -6.86 3.73
CA SER A 27 3.23 -5.48 3.78
C SER A 27 4.35 -4.50 4.11
N GLY A 28 4.12 -3.20 3.84
CA GLY A 28 5.10 -2.15 4.16
C GLY A 28 5.49 -2.12 5.64
N LYS A 29 4.55 -2.43 6.55
CA LYS A 29 4.83 -2.54 8.00
C LYS A 29 5.85 -3.63 8.33
N LYS A 30 5.91 -4.70 7.53
CA LYS A 30 6.88 -5.79 7.70
C LYS A 30 8.23 -5.52 7.03
N GLY A 31 8.38 -4.38 6.35
CA GLY A 31 9.61 -3.99 5.65
C GLY A 31 9.83 -4.69 4.30
N GLY A 32 8.82 -5.37 3.76
CA GLY A 32 8.93 -6.15 2.53
C GLY A 32 9.52 -7.56 2.71
N VAL A 33 9.75 -8.25 1.60
CA VAL A 33 10.29 -9.62 1.58
C VAL A 33 11.79 -9.58 1.88
N SER A 34 12.25 -10.49 2.74
CA SER A 34 13.67 -10.73 3.02
C SER A 34 14.22 -11.87 2.17
N HIS A 35 13.62 -13.06 2.27
CA HIS A 35 13.96 -14.23 1.45
C HIS A 35 12.80 -15.23 1.43
N CYS A 36 12.93 -16.29 0.63
CA CYS A 36 12.06 -17.47 0.68
C CYS A 36 12.61 -18.51 1.64
N GLU A 37 11.74 -19.16 2.40
CA GLU A 37 12.06 -20.38 3.15
C GLU A 37 11.09 -21.49 2.68
N GLY A 38 11.61 -22.39 1.84
CA GLY A 38 10.74 -23.28 1.06
C GLY A 38 9.75 -22.46 0.23
N THR A 39 8.46 -22.76 0.38
CA THR A 39 7.37 -22.06 -0.33
C THR A 39 6.83 -20.83 0.40
N LYS A 40 7.39 -20.44 1.56
CA LYS A 40 6.92 -19.31 2.35
C LYS A 40 7.83 -18.10 2.18
N TYR A 41 7.23 -16.91 2.08
CA TYR A 41 7.98 -15.65 2.16
C TYR A 41 8.30 -15.34 3.61
N VAL A 42 9.56 -15.02 3.89
CA VAL A 42 10.03 -14.45 5.17
C VAL A 42 10.21 -12.95 4.98
N CYS A 43 9.62 -12.15 5.86
CA CYS A 43 9.68 -10.70 5.81
C CYS A 43 10.88 -10.15 6.61
N LYS A 44 11.24 -8.87 6.44
CA LYS A 44 12.38 -8.26 7.14
C LYS A 44 12.21 -8.17 8.65
N ASP A 45 10.97 -8.12 9.13
CA ASP A 45 10.63 -8.22 10.56
C ASP A 45 10.79 -9.65 11.12
N LYS A 46 11.29 -10.60 10.32
CA LYS A 46 11.48 -12.03 10.63
C LYS A 46 10.19 -12.83 10.76
N SER A 47 9.03 -12.25 10.43
CA SER A 47 7.76 -12.98 10.39
C SER A 47 7.52 -13.64 9.02
N TYR A 48 6.67 -14.67 8.97
CA TYR A 48 6.20 -15.24 7.71
C TYR A 48 5.07 -14.43 7.09
N SER A 49 5.00 -14.42 5.77
CA SER A 49 3.89 -13.87 4.99
C SER A 49 2.63 -14.72 5.12
N ALA A 50 1.46 -14.06 5.06
CA ALA A 50 0.15 -14.70 4.93
C ALA A 50 -0.30 -14.84 3.45
N SER A 51 0.64 -14.72 2.50
CA SER A 51 0.37 -14.91 1.07
C SER A 51 -0.20 -16.32 0.83
N LYS A 52 -1.26 -16.38 0.02
CA LYS A 52 -1.81 -17.66 -0.47
C LYS A 52 -0.97 -18.26 -1.60
N TYR A 53 -0.20 -17.42 -2.29
CA TYR A 53 0.70 -17.84 -3.36
C TYR A 53 2.07 -18.20 -2.78
N PRO A 54 2.72 -19.26 -3.29
CA PRO A 54 4.03 -19.68 -2.83
C PRO A 54 5.12 -18.66 -3.20
N CYS A 55 6.21 -18.69 -2.44
CA CYS A 55 7.47 -18.03 -2.79
C CYS A 55 8.07 -18.68 -4.03
N GLN A 56 8.56 -17.84 -4.96
CA GLN A 56 9.20 -18.26 -6.21
C GLN A 56 10.68 -17.92 -6.17
#